data_AF-A0A086ZZ97-F1
#
_entry.id   AF-A0A086ZZ97-F1
#
_cell.length_a   1.000
_cell.length_b   1.000
_cell.length_c   1.000
_cell.angle_alpha   90.00
_cell.angle_beta   90.00
_cell.angle_gamma   90.00
#
_symmetry.space_group_name_H-M   'P 1'
#
loop_
_entity.id
_entity.type
_entity.pdbx_description
1 polymer ?
#
loop_
_entity_poly.entity_id
_entity_poly.type
_entity_poly.pdbx_seq_one_letter_code
_entity_poly.pdbx_strand_id
1 'polypeptide(L)' 'MYVVTHPIRELMMREEPLKVLYLGISPDGIPLEVIVVDTSRGPALLHAMRMRTKYVKLIEGGRQWT' A
#
# COMPACT_ATOMS: atom_id res chain seq x y z
N MET A 1 3.34 -4.38 -9.17
CA MET A 1 1.90 -4.05 -9.25
C MET A 1 1.04 -4.95 -8.35
N TYR A 2 1.43 -6.20 -8.05
CA TYR A 2 0.65 -7.15 -7.23
C TYR A 2 0.09 -6.58 -5.91
N VAL A 3 0.87 -5.82 -5.15
CA VAL A 3 0.42 -5.25 -3.86
C VAL A 3 -0.66 -4.18 -4.03
N VAL A 4 -0.71 -3.49 -5.17
CA VAL A 4 -1.77 -2.52 -5.48
C VAL A 4 -3.09 -3.24 -5.83
N THR A 5 -3.00 -4.43 -6.43
CA THR A 5 -4.19 -5.24 -6.79
C THR A 5 -4.64 -6.19 -5.68
N HIS A 6 -3.74 -6.52 -4.74
CA HIS A 6 -4.00 -7.40 -3.60
C HIS A 6 -3.48 -6.78 -2.29
N PRO A 7 -3.94 -5.57 -1.91
CA PRO A 7 -3.50 -4.96 -0.67
C PRO A 7 -4.10 -5.68 0.52
N ILE A 8 -3.31 -5.76 1.59
CA ILE A 8 -3.82 -6.08 2.92
C ILE A 8 -4.53 -4.85 3.48
N ARG A 9 -4.01 -3.65 3.19
CA ARG A 9 -4.56 -2.40 3.67
C ARG A 9 -4.32 -1.26 2.70
N GLU A 10 -5.31 -0.39 2.60
CA GLU A 10 -5.26 0.84 1.81
C GLU A 10 -5.46 2.05 2.73
N LEU A 11 -4.65 3.09 2.53
CA LEU A 11 -4.71 4.33 3.30
C LEU A 11 -4.69 5.51 2.33
N MET A 12 -5.81 6.23 2.26
CA MET A 12 -5.90 7.46 1.47
C MET A 12 -5.11 8.58 2.16
N MET A 13 -4.17 9.17 1.44
CA MET A 13 -3.45 10.36 1.84
C MET A 13 -4.22 11.57 1.30
N ARG A 14 -4.72 12.42 2.22
CA ARG A 14 -5.53 13.61 1.90
C ARG A 14 -4.69 14.79 1.40
N GLU A 15 -3.66 14.51 0.61
CA GLU A 15 -2.83 15.51 -0.06
C GLU A 15 -3.29 15.66 -1.50
N GLU A 16 -3.08 16.83 -2.11
CA GLU A 16 -3.25 17.01 -3.55
C GLU A 16 -1.88 16.93 -4.26
N PRO A 17 -1.73 16.14 -5.33
CA PRO A 17 -2.70 15.17 -5.88
C PRO A 17 -2.98 14.01 -4.91
N LEU A 18 -4.19 13.44 -5.01
CA LEU A 18 -4.65 12.33 -4.16
C LEU A 18 -3.71 11.13 -4.31
N LYS A 19 -3.16 10.68 -3.17
CA LYS A 19 -2.27 9.51 -3.10
C LYS A 19 -2.93 8.42 -2.26
N VAL A 20 -2.67 7.18 -2.62
CA VAL A 20 -3.09 6.00 -1.85
C VAL A 20 -1.85 5.19 -1.49
N LEU A 21 -1.71 4.89 -0.20
CA LEU A 21 -0.71 3.96 0.31
C LEU A 21 -1.33 2.57 0.40
N TYR A 22 -0.78 1.64 -0.37
CA TYR A 22 -1.07 0.22 -0.34
C TYR A 22 -0.02 -0.50 0.50
N LEU A 23 -0.47 -1.27 1.48
CA LEU A 23 0.35 -2.16 2.29
C LEU A 23 -0.02 -3.60 1.95
N GLY A 24 0.96 -4.42 1.64
CA GLY A 24 0.70 -5.83 1.33
C GLY A 24 1.97 -6.67 1.28
N ILE A 25 1.81 -7.95 1.00
CA ILE A 25 2.90 -8.91 0.87
C ILE A 25 3.06 -9.24 -0.62
N SER A 26 4.28 -9.17 -1.14
CA SER A 26 4.58 -9.59 -2.51
C SER A 26 4.42 -11.11 -2.66
N PRO A 27 4.36 -11.63 -3.90
CA PRO A 27 4.36 -13.08 -4.12
C PRO A 27 5.56 -13.80 -3.49
N ASP A 28 6.70 -13.11 -3.36
CA ASP A 28 7.91 -13.62 -2.72
C ASP A 28 7.90 -13.53 -1.18
N GLY A 29 6.76 -13.16 -0.58
CA GLY A 29 6.64 -13.02 0.88
C GLY A 29 7.22 -11.73 1.45
N ILE A 30 7.60 -10.77 0.61
CA ILE A 30 8.22 -9.51 1.07
C ILE A 30 7.12 -8.50 1.40
N PRO A 31 7.07 -7.96 2.63
CA PRO A 31 6.17 -6.87 2.95
C PRO A 31 6.57 -5.60 2.20
N LEU A 32 5.65 -5.02 1.45
CA LEU A 32 5.86 -3.80 0.67
C LEU A 32 4.90 -2.69 1.10
N GLU A 33 5.44 -1.47 1.10
CA GLU A 33 4.69 -0.22 1.09
C GLU A 33 4.73 0.35 -0.34
N VAL A 34 3.56 0.67 -0.90
CA VAL A 34 3.44 1.16 -2.27
C VAL A 34 2.56 2.41 -2.28
N ILE A 35 3.08 3.52 -2.81
CA ILE A 35 2.30 4.75 -2.98
C ILE A 35 1.96 4.92 -4.45
N VAL A 36 0.68 5.09 -4.72
CA VAL A 36 0.14 5.40 -6.03
C VAL A 36 -0.52 6.77 -5.97
N VAL A 37 -0.34 7.56 -7.02
CA VAL A 37 -1.06 8.82 -7.21
C VAL A 37 -2.04 8.66 -8.35
N ASP A 38 -3.24 9.20 -8.18
CA ASP A 38 -4.16 9.29 -9.31
C ASP A 38 -3.81 10.50 -10.16
N THR A 39 -3.68 10.30 -11.47
CA THR A 39 -3.31 11.35 -12.42
C THR A 39 -4.35 11.40 -13.53
N SER A 40 -4.37 12.50 -14.29
CA SER A 40 -5.23 12.60 -15.48
C SER A 40 -4.97 11.53 -16.55
N ARG A 41 -3.85 10.80 -16.46
CA ARG A 41 -3.48 9.69 -17.35
C ARG A 41 -3.68 8.31 -16.71
N GLY A 42 -4.27 8.27 -15.52
CA GLY A 42 -4.48 7.07 -14.71
C GLY A 42 -3.48 6.95 -13.56
N PRO A 43 -3.56 5.85 -12.78
CA PRO A 43 -2.75 5.65 -11.58
C PRO A 43 -1.26 5.54 -11.91
N ALA A 44 -0.44 6.33 -11.23
CA ALA A 44 1.02 6.31 -11.38
C ALA A 44 1.69 5.84 -10.08
N LEU A 45 2.66 4.93 -10.21
CA LEU A 45 3.48 4.46 -9.10
C LEU A 45 4.48 5.56 -8.71
N LEU A 46 4.41 6.05 -7.49
CA LEU A 46 5.38 7.01 -6.95
C LEU A 46 6.48 6.33 -6.14
N HIS A 47 6.13 5.32 -5.38
CA HIS A 47 7.02 4.67 -4.42
C HIS A 47 6.67 3.21 -4.26
N ALA A 48 7.66 2.33 -4.25
CA ALA A 48 7.51 0.93 -3.89
C ALA A 48 8.77 0.47 -3.16
N MET A 49 8.66 0.19 -1.87
CA MET A 49 9.78 -0.25 -1.05
C MET A 49 9.36 -1.30 -0.04
N ARG A 50 10.36 -1.92 0.60
CA ARG A 50 10.13 -2.78 1.77
C ARG A 50 9.39 -1.97 2.84
N MET A 51 8.35 -2.59 3.39
CA MET A 51 7.46 -1.95 4.36
C MET A 51 8.22 -1.50 5.60
N ARG A 52 8.06 -0.24 5.99
CA ARG A 52 8.64 0.28 7.24
C ARG A 52 8.00 -0.38 8.45
N THR A 53 8.78 -0.60 9.52
CA THR A 53 8.34 -1.27 10.75
C THR A 53 7.08 -0.66 11.39
N LYS A 54 6.86 0.65 11.24
CA LYS A 54 5.65 1.32 11.72
C LYS A 54 4.36 0.81 11.06
N TYR A 55 4.45 0.38 9.79
CA TYR A 55 3.33 -0.16 9.03
C TYR A 55 3.17 -1.67 9.20
N VAL A 56 4.24 -2.38 9.55
CA VAL A 56 4.19 -3.81 9.90
C VAL A 56 3.20 -4.05 11.06
N LYS A 57 3.22 -3.19 12.07
CA LYS A 57 2.25 -3.26 13.18
C LYS A 57 0.80 -3.06 12.73
N LEU A 58 0.57 -2.30 11.66
CA LEU A 58 -0.77 -2.05 11.11
C LEU A 58 -1.33 -3.22 10.30
N ILE A 59 -0.47 -4.12 9.81
CA ILE A 59 -0.87 -5.37 9.16
C ILE A 59 -0.96 -6.53 10.18
N GLU A 60 -0.17 -6.53 11.25
CA GLU A 60 -0.20 -7.55 12.31
C GLU A 60 -1.41 -7.39 13.26
N GLY A 61 -1.82 -6.15 13.55
CA GLY A 61 -2.96 -5.85 14.43
C GLY A 61 -4.34 -5.79 13.76
N GLY A 62 -4.43 -6.10 12.46
CA GLY A 62 -5.65 -5.99 11.65
C GLY A 62 -6.32 -7.33 11.31
N ARG A 63 -5.94 -8.42 11.96
CA ARG A 63 -6.53 -9.74 11.74
C ARG A 63 -7.84 -9.87 12.54
N GLN A 64 -8.91 -9.19 12.09
CA GLN A 64 -10.27 -9.58 12.46
C GLN A 64 -10.75 -10.60 11.42
N TRP A 65 -10.58 -11.89 11.75
CA TRP A 65 -11.29 -12.96 11.07
C TRP A 65 -12.66 -13.07 11.74
N THR A 66 -13.67 -12.48 11.09
CA THR A 66 -15.11 -12.82 11.05
C THR A 66 -15.89 -11.58 10.63
#